data_AF-A0A812SUD6-F1
#
_entry.id   AF-A0A812SUD6-F1
#
_cell.length_a   1.000
_cell.length_b   1.000
_cell.length_c   1.000
_cell.angle_alpha   90.00
_cell.angle_beta   90.00
_cell.angle_gamma   90.00
#
_symmetry.space_group_name_H-M   'P 1'
#
loop_
_entity.id
_entity.type
_entity.pdbx_description
1 polymer ?
#
loop_
_entity_poly.entity_id
_entity_poly.type
_entity_poly.pdbx_seq_one_letter_code
_entity_poly.pdbx_strand_id
1 'polypeptide(L)'
;KACTQLSDFRFDRDVSCHCCAIGHVNPVTGKAMICDHETIRECLRIWFGSTAEFEQVIRDRVAPTFQRSFWKHPLPYKWILGATVPTLWISVCNAMQAAHDGSDFLALQIFCNLSFWLAGFPVLLHIELKLAHLMRQQRRQLHCDVLVNLALALAGSFLFALYLVAEAVWMIILQDTWLGSACSAATWVVLAAFVWHT
;
A
#
# COMPACT_ATOMS: atom_id res chain seq x y z
N LYS A 1 2.90 -8.79 16.77
CA LYS A 1 1.52 -8.75 17.32
C LYS A 1 0.48 -9.22 16.31
N ALA A 2 0.42 -8.69 15.08
CA ALA A 2 -0.56 -9.13 14.06
C ALA A 2 -0.47 -10.62 13.67
N CYS A 3 0.73 -11.20 13.54
CA CYS A 3 0.86 -12.62 13.23
C CYS A 3 0.36 -13.55 14.33
N THR A 4 0.51 -13.14 15.60
CA THR A 4 0.03 -13.93 16.75
C THR A 4 -1.50 -14.02 16.75
N GLN A 5 -2.17 -12.94 16.32
CA GLN A 5 -3.62 -12.90 16.20
C GLN A 5 -4.14 -13.88 15.15
N LEU A 6 -3.49 -13.97 13.98
CA LEU A 6 -3.89 -14.92 12.94
C LEU A 6 -3.54 -16.37 13.30
N SER A 7 -2.41 -16.62 13.96
CA SER A 7 -1.99 -17.97 14.33
C SER A 7 -2.83 -18.61 15.44
N ASP A 8 -3.48 -17.81 16.28
CA ASP A 8 -4.39 -18.29 17.33
C ASP A 8 -5.86 -17.91 17.04
N PHE A 9 -6.19 -17.52 15.79
CA PHE A 9 -7.52 -17.02 15.46
C PHE A 9 -8.63 -18.04 15.77
N ARG A 10 -9.71 -17.58 16.41
CA ARG A 10 -10.93 -18.34 16.74
C ARG A 10 -12.17 -17.52 16.39
N PHE A 11 -13.06 -18.06 15.57
CA PHE A 11 -14.23 -17.31 15.07
C PHE A 11 -15.13 -16.84 16.21
N ASP A 12 -15.58 -17.74 17.08
CA ASP A 12 -16.52 -17.42 18.16
C ASP A 12 -15.91 -16.54 19.27
N ARG A 13 -14.58 -16.49 19.38
CA ARG A 13 -13.88 -15.68 20.39
C ARG A 13 -13.54 -14.29 19.86
N ASP A 14 -13.03 -14.22 18.62
CA ASP A 14 -12.38 -13.02 18.09
C ASP A 14 -13.31 -12.17 17.21
N VAL A 15 -14.42 -12.74 16.71
CA VAL A 15 -15.37 -12.02 15.87
C VAL A 15 -16.50 -11.46 16.73
N SER A 16 -16.61 -10.14 16.78
CA SER A 16 -17.71 -9.44 17.45
C SER A 16 -18.55 -8.66 16.44
N CYS A 17 -19.86 -8.86 16.46
CA CYS A 17 -20.80 -8.10 15.63
C CYS A 17 -21.60 -7.11 16.49
N HIS A 18 -21.92 -5.94 15.93
CA HIS A 18 -22.70 -4.91 16.64
C HIS A 18 -24.07 -5.43 17.10
N CYS A 19 -24.72 -6.25 16.28
CA CYS A 19 -26.02 -6.86 16.59
C CYS A 19 -26.01 -7.68 17.89
N CYS A 20 -24.92 -8.39 18.20
CA CYS A 20 -24.77 -9.15 19.44
C CYS A 20 -24.60 -8.24 20.66
N ALA A 21 -23.88 -7.12 20.51
CA ALA A 21 -23.63 -6.18 21.61
C ALA A 21 -24.88 -5.43 22.08
N ILE A 22 -25.86 -5.25 21.19
CA ILE A 22 -27.13 -4.56 21.49
C ILE A 22 -28.29 -5.52 21.74
N GLY A 23 -28.01 -6.82 21.92
CA GLY A 23 -29.02 -7.83 22.23
C GLY A 23 -30.00 -8.12 21.07
N HIS A 24 -29.56 -7.95 19.82
CA HIS A 24 -30.37 -8.20 18.62
C HIS A 24 -31.65 -7.35 18.54
N VAL A 25 -31.62 -6.14 19.08
CA VAL A 25 -32.71 -5.16 18.97
C VAL A 25 -32.18 -3.89 18.33
N ASN A 26 -32.82 -3.44 17.26
CA ASN A 26 -32.47 -2.19 16.60
C ASN A 26 -32.77 -1.00 17.55
N PRO A 27 -31.80 -0.14 17.86
CA PRO A 27 -31.94 0.90 18.89
C PRO A 27 -32.84 2.05 18.45
N VAL A 28 -33.07 2.22 17.15
CA VAL A 28 -33.92 3.28 16.58
C VAL A 28 -35.37 2.81 16.45
N THR A 29 -35.58 1.58 16.00
CA THR A 29 -36.93 1.07 15.69
C THR A 29 -37.52 0.17 16.76
N GLY A 30 -36.71 -0.31 17.71
CA GLY A 30 -37.11 -1.26 18.75
C GLY A 30 -37.42 -2.67 18.24
N LYS A 31 -37.22 -2.94 16.95
CA LYS A 31 -37.54 -4.23 16.34
C LYS A 31 -36.38 -5.22 16.49
N ALA A 32 -36.72 -6.50 16.60
CA ALA A 32 -35.75 -7.59 16.53
C ALA A 32 -34.99 -7.54 15.19
N MET A 33 -33.68 -7.79 15.22
CA MET A 33 -32.82 -7.82 14.04
C MET A 33 -32.10 -9.16 13.92
N ILE A 34 -31.73 -9.50 12.68
CA ILE A 34 -30.97 -10.70 12.37
C ILE A 34 -29.56 -10.60 12.98
N CYS A 35 -29.05 -11.75 13.44
CA CYS A 35 -27.70 -11.85 13.96
C CYS A 35 -26.70 -12.02 12.81
N ASP A 36 -25.98 -10.94 12.47
CA ASP A 36 -24.89 -10.99 11.48
C ASP A 36 -23.83 -12.04 11.81
N HIS A 37 -23.56 -12.27 13.10
CA HIS A 37 -22.61 -13.29 13.53
C HIS A 37 -23.05 -14.70 13.12
N GLU A 38 -24.35 -15.00 13.24
CA GLU A 38 -24.92 -16.28 12.81
C GLU A 38 -24.94 -16.38 11.28
N THR A 39 -25.30 -15.30 10.59
CA THR A 39 -25.30 -15.25 9.13
C THR A 39 -23.89 -15.51 8.58
N ILE A 40 -22.87 -14.85 9.13
CA ILE A 40 -21.47 -15.08 8.74
C ILE A 40 -21.06 -16.51 9.06
N ARG A 41 -21.44 -17.05 10.23
CA ARG A 41 -21.14 -18.45 10.59
C ARG A 41 -21.69 -19.41 9.54
N GLU A 42 -22.93 -19.22 9.12
CA GLU A 42 -23.55 -20.08 8.10
C GLU A 42 -22.86 -19.94 6.75
N CYS A 43 -22.52 -18.72 6.32
CA CYS A 43 -21.70 -18.52 5.11
C CYS A 43 -20.36 -19.27 5.20
N LEU A 44 -19.69 -19.24 6.35
CA LEU A 44 -18.44 -19.96 6.55
C LEU A 44 -18.65 -21.48 6.47
N ARG A 45 -19.74 -22.01 7.02
CA ARG A 45 -20.09 -23.44 6.89
C ARG A 45 -20.35 -23.83 5.44
N ILE A 46 -21.06 -23.00 4.70
CA ILE A 46 -21.32 -23.23 3.27
C ILE A 46 -20.01 -23.21 2.45
N TRP A 47 -19.10 -22.27 2.73
CA TRP A 47 -17.86 -22.13 1.94
C TRP A 47 -16.74 -23.08 2.34
N PHE A 48 -16.63 -23.40 3.63
CA PHE A 48 -15.50 -24.16 4.18
C PHE A 48 -15.89 -25.50 4.80
N GLY A 49 -17.17 -25.84 4.87
CA GLY A 49 -17.70 -27.03 5.56
C GLY A 49 -18.00 -26.79 7.03
N SER A 50 -17.10 -26.08 7.72
CA SER A 50 -17.24 -25.72 9.14
C SER A 50 -16.43 -24.49 9.52
N THR A 51 -16.75 -23.89 10.67
CA THR A 51 -15.92 -22.84 11.27
C THR A 51 -14.53 -23.35 11.66
N ALA A 52 -14.41 -24.61 12.08
CA ALA A 52 -13.14 -25.23 12.44
C ALA A 52 -12.20 -25.38 11.23
N GLU A 53 -12.73 -25.80 10.07
CA GLU A 53 -11.96 -25.88 8.82
C GLU A 53 -11.55 -24.48 8.32
N PHE A 54 -12.45 -23.51 8.39
CA PHE A 54 -12.11 -22.10 8.10
C PHE A 54 -10.96 -21.60 8.98
N GLU A 55 -11.08 -21.77 10.30
CA GLU A 55 -10.04 -21.39 11.26
C GLU A 55 -8.71 -22.09 10.99
N GLN A 56 -8.75 -23.37 10.61
CA GLN A 56 -7.56 -24.11 10.23
C GLN A 56 -6.93 -23.51 8.96
N VAL A 57 -7.71 -23.16 7.93
CA VAL A 57 -7.20 -22.46 6.74
C VAL A 57 -6.56 -21.12 7.12
N ILE A 58 -7.15 -20.36 8.05
CA ILE A 58 -6.56 -19.10 8.54
C ILE A 58 -5.20 -19.37 9.19
N ARG A 59 -5.12 -20.33 10.12
CA ARG A 59 -3.87 -20.63 10.85
C ARG A 59 -2.78 -21.26 9.99
N ASP A 60 -3.14 -22.18 9.10
CA ASP A 60 -2.18 -23.02 8.36
C ASP A 60 -1.77 -22.37 7.03
N ARG A 61 -2.64 -21.56 6.42
CA ARG A 61 -2.38 -20.98 5.09
C ARG A 61 -2.26 -19.46 5.14
N VAL A 62 -3.22 -18.77 5.76
CA VAL A 62 -3.24 -17.30 5.75
C VAL A 62 -2.15 -16.74 6.63
N ALA A 63 -2.04 -17.18 7.90
CA ALA A 63 -1.04 -16.67 8.83
C ALA A 63 0.41 -16.84 8.31
N PRO A 64 0.82 -18.00 7.77
CA PRO A 64 2.17 -18.17 7.23
C PRO A 64 2.38 -17.40 5.93
N THR A 65 1.35 -17.25 5.09
CA THR A 65 1.44 -16.43 3.88
C THR A 65 1.65 -14.96 4.24
N PHE A 66 0.92 -14.45 5.24
CA PHE A 66 1.11 -13.10 5.76
C PHE A 66 2.48 -12.93 6.40
N GLN A 67 2.93 -13.90 7.22
CA GLN A 67 4.30 -13.89 7.75
C GLN A 67 5.32 -13.81 6.61
N ARG A 68 5.27 -14.72 5.64
CA ARG A 68 6.25 -14.77 4.55
C ARG A 68 6.23 -13.52 3.67
N SER A 69 5.05 -12.95 3.42
CA SER A 69 4.88 -11.81 2.50
C SER A 69 5.18 -10.47 3.16
N PHE A 70 4.91 -10.32 4.45
CA PHE A 70 5.02 -9.05 5.18
C PHE A 70 6.17 -9.01 6.21
N TRP A 71 6.96 -10.09 6.35
CA TRP A 71 8.09 -10.10 7.30
C TRP A 71 9.21 -9.13 6.91
N LYS A 72 9.51 -9.02 5.62
CA LYS A 72 10.61 -8.16 5.13
C LYS A 72 10.13 -6.78 4.68
N HIS A 73 8.94 -6.72 4.10
CA HIS A 73 8.43 -5.52 3.44
C HIS A 73 7.00 -5.22 3.93
N PRO A 74 6.66 -3.95 4.26
CA PRO A 74 5.33 -3.58 4.72
C PRO A 74 4.25 -3.78 3.66
N LEU A 75 4.62 -3.77 2.37
CA LEU A 75 3.73 -4.10 1.25
C LEU A 75 4.53 -4.79 0.12
N PRO A 76 4.02 -5.86 -0.50
CA PRO A 76 4.68 -6.46 -1.65
C PRO A 76 4.79 -5.48 -2.84
N TYR A 77 5.88 -5.53 -3.60
CA TYR A 77 6.12 -4.65 -4.76
C TYR A 77 4.93 -4.59 -5.74
N LYS A 78 4.38 -5.76 -6.09
CA LYS A 78 3.24 -5.87 -7.01
C LYS A 78 1.99 -5.16 -6.50
N TRP A 79 1.80 -5.13 -5.19
CA TRP A 79 0.66 -4.45 -4.57
C TRP A 79 0.85 -2.94 -4.59
N ILE A 80 2.09 -2.46 -4.41
CA ILE A 80 2.42 -1.04 -4.57
C ILE A 80 2.13 -0.62 -6.01
N LEU A 81 2.65 -1.34 -7.01
CA LEU A 81 2.39 -1.04 -8.41
C LEU A 81 0.89 -1.03 -8.73
N GLY A 82 0.15 -2.03 -8.23
CA GLY A 82 -1.31 -2.10 -8.40
C GLY A 82 -2.04 -0.91 -7.78
N ALA A 83 -1.65 -0.51 -6.58
CA ALA A 83 -2.25 0.64 -5.88
C ALA A 83 -1.94 1.98 -6.55
N THR A 84 -0.86 2.07 -7.33
CA THR A 84 -0.39 3.31 -7.97
C THR A 84 -0.68 3.37 -9.48
N VAL A 85 -1.44 2.41 -10.01
CA VAL A 85 -1.96 2.44 -11.39
C VAL A 85 -2.67 3.76 -11.74
N PRO A 86 -3.46 4.40 -10.85
CA PRO A 86 -4.06 5.70 -11.17
C PRO A 86 -3.03 6.78 -11.51
N THR A 87 -1.86 6.77 -10.88
CA THR A 87 -0.75 7.70 -11.19
C THR A 87 -0.17 7.45 -12.58
N LEU A 88 0.00 6.17 -12.94
CA LEU A 88 0.37 5.80 -14.29
C LEU A 88 -0.67 6.28 -15.30
N TRP A 89 -1.97 6.12 -14.99
CA TRP A 89 -3.04 6.54 -15.89
C TRP A 89 -3.01 8.05 -16.17
N ILE A 90 -2.81 8.88 -15.14
CA ILE A 90 -2.64 10.33 -15.29
C ILE A 90 -1.44 10.62 -16.21
N SER A 91 -0.33 9.90 -16.03
CA SER A 91 0.87 10.07 -16.85
C SER A 91 0.62 9.74 -18.32
N VAL A 92 -0.16 8.68 -18.57
CA VAL A 92 -0.60 8.28 -19.91
C VAL A 92 -1.51 9.34 -20.53
N CYS A 93 -2.45 9.92 -19.79
CA CYS A 93 -3.29 11.02 -20.28
C CYS A 93 -2.45 12.24 -20.68
N ASN A 94 -1.46 12.62 -19.86
CA ASN A 94 -0.56 13.72 -20.18
C ASN A 94 0.28 13.44 -21.43
N ALA A 95 0.75 12.19 -21.60
CA ALA A 95 1.46 11.79 -22.80
C ALA A 95 0.57 11.81 -24.05
N MET A 96 -0.71 11.40 -23.94
CA MET A 96 -1.66 11.51 -25.07
C MET A 96 -1.88 12.97 -25.48
N GLN A 97 -2.00 13.88 -24.51
CA GLN A 97 -2.12 15.31 -24.80
C GLN A 97 -0.86 15.84 -25.51
N ALA A 98 0.33 15.50 -25.00
CA ALA A 98 1.59 15.89 -25.63
C ALA A 98 1.74 15.32 -27.06
N ALA A 99 1.25 14.11 -27.30
CA ALA A 99 1.22 13.50 -28.62
C ALA A 99 0.28 14.25 -29.58
N HIS A 100 -0.90 14.64 -29.10
CA HIS A 100 -1.84 15.46 -29.86
C HIS A 100 -1.24 16.81 -30.23
N ASP A 101 -0.49 17.42 -29.31
CA ASP A 101 0.14 18.73 -29.50
C ASP A 101 1.45 18.67 -30.31
N GLY A 102 1.87 17.48 -30.76
CA GLY A 102 3.07 17.30 -31.60
C GLY A 102 4.39 17.51 -30.85
N SER A 103 4.44 17.19 -29.55
CA SER A 103 5.64 17.38 -28.72
C SER A 103 6.77 16.42 -29.11
N ASP A 104 7.94 16.98 -29.44
CA ASP A 104 9.17 16.22 -29.69
C ASP A 104 9.66 15.42 -28.46
N PHE A 105 9.17 15.77 -27.26
CA PHE A 105 9.59 15.14 -26.00
C PHE A 105 8.69 13.98 -25.55
N LEU A 106 7.73 13.55 -26.36
CA LEU A 106 6.76 12.51 -26.00
C LEU A 106 7.43 11.23 -25.50
N ALA A 107 8.41 10.71 -26.25
CA ALA A 107 9.10 9.46 -25.91
C ALA A 107 9.83 9.57 -24.56
N LEU A 108 10.44 10.73 -24.31
CA LEU A 108 11.16 11.02 -23.07
C LEU A 108 10.18 11.10 -21.89
N GLN A 109 9.04 11.77 -22.05
CA GLN A 109 8.02 11.86 -21.01
C GLN A 109 7.47 10.48 -20.65
N ILE A 110 7.16 9.64 -21.64
CA ILE A 110 6.70 8.26 -21.39
C ILE A 110 7.77 7.47 -20.64
N PHE A 111 9.03 7.55 -21.07
CA PHE A 111 10.14 6.87 -20.43
C PHE A 111 10.33 7.30 -18.96
N CYS A 112 10.33 8.60 -18.69
CA CYS A 112 10.50 9.12 -17.33
C CYS A 112 9.34 8.72 -16.42
N ASN A 113 8.10 8.84 -16.91
CA ASN A 113 6.92 8.47 -16.12
C ASN A 113 6.87 6.97 -15.81
N LEU A 114 7.21 6.11 -16.78
CA LEU A 114 7.30 4.66 -16.55
C LEU A 114 8.43 4.31 -15.59
N SER A 115 9.60 4.94 -15.74
CA SER A 115 10.75 4.73 -14.84
C SER A 115 10.43 5.16 -13.41
N PHE A 116 9.75 6.29 -13.26
CA PHE A 116 9.28 6.76 -11.97
C PHE A 116 8.23 5.82 -11.38
N TRP A 117 7.21 5.40 -12.15
CA TRP A 117 6.16 4.50 -11.66
C TRP A 117 6.69 3.11 -11.26
N LEU A 118 7.65 2.57 -12.03
CA LEU A 118 8.24 1.26 -11.76
C LEU A 118 9.28 1.29 -10.64
N ALA A 119 10.15 2.30 -10.59
CA ALA A 119 11.28 2.29 -9.67
C ALA A 119 11.21 3.38 -8.59
N GLY A 120 10.99 4.63 -8.99
CA GLY A 120 10.99 5.77 -8.05
C GLY A 120 9.86 5.69 -7.03
N PHE A 121 8.61 5.58 -7.50
CA PHE A 121 7.42 5.61 -6.67
C PHE A 121 7.39 4.47 -5.64
N PRO A 122 7.71 3.21 -5.99
CA PRO A 122 7.78 2.16 -4.99
C PRO A 122 8.81 2.46 -3.92
N VAL A 123 10.04 2.86 -4.29
CA VAL A 123 11.11 3.19 -3.33
C VAL A 123 10.64 4.25 -2.33
N LEU A 124 10.04 5.33 -2.82
CA LEU A 124 9.51 6.41 -1.99
C LEU A 124 8.44 5.89 -1.02
N LEU A 125 7.42 5.19 -1.53
CA LEU A 125 6.36 4.61 -0.70
C LEU A 125 6.90 3.63 0.33
N HIS A 126 7.90 2.82 -0.02
CA HIS A 126 8.48 1.86 0.92
C HIS A 126 9.18 2.54 2.08
N ILE A 127 9.93 3.62 1.80
CA ILE A 127 10.55 4.45 2.84
C ILE A 127 9.47 5.07 3.72
N GLU A 128 8.42 5.65 3.13
CA GLU A 128 7.28 6.22 3.87
C GLU A 128 6.56 5.18 4.74
N LEU A 129 6.31 3.98 4.21
CA LEU A 129 5.65 2.90 4.95
C LEU A 129 6.53 2.40 6.10
N LYS A 130 7.85 2.32 5.91
CA LYS A 130 8.81 2.00 6.98
C LYS A 130 8.80 3.09 8.06
N LEU A 131 8.87 4.36 7.68
CA LEU A 131 8.76 5.48 8.62
C LEU A 131 7.44 5.44 9.37
N ALA A 132 6.33 5.22 8.67
CA ALA A 132 5.00 5.12 9.25
C ALA A 132 4.92 3.94 10.24
N HIS A 133 5.54 2.81 9.94
CA HIS A 133 5.60 1.66 10.84
C HIS A 133 6.37 1.98 12.11
N LEU A 134 7.53 2.62 12.00
CA LEU A 134 8.36 3.04 13.14
C LEU A 134 7.60 4.03 14.03
N MET A 135 6.94 5.02 13.43
CA MET A 135 6.18 6.04 14.16
C MET A 135 4.87 5.50 14.75
N ARG A 136 4.26 4.47 14.16
CA ARG A 136 3.04 3.82 14.70
C ARG A 136 3.26 3.20 16.07
N GLN A 137 4.48 2.80 16.42
CA GLN A 137 4.80 2.26 17.73
C GLN A 137 4.66 3.30 18.85
N GLN A 138 4.66 4.60 18.52
CA GLN A 138 4.58 5.70 19.47
C GLN A 138 3.16 6.28 19.62
N ARG A 139 2.16 5.72 18.94
CA ARG A 139 0.78 6.24 18.91
C ARG A 139 0.01 5.83 20.16
N ARG A 140 -0.34 6.80 21.01
CA ARG A 140 -1.21 6.61 22.18
C ARG A 140 -2.38 7.61 22.25
N GLN A 141 -2.35 8.71 21.47
CA GLN A 141 -3.32 9.81 21.52
C GLN A 141 -3.64 10.36 20.12
N LEU A 142 -4.86 10.89 19.95
CA LEU A 142 -5.38 11.39 18.66
C LEU A 142 -4.52 12.52 18.05
N HIS A 143 -4.05 13.47 18.87
CA HIS A 143 -3.20 14.57 18.38
C HIS A 143 -1.86 14.06 17.84
N CYS A 144 -1.30 13.02 18.46
CA CYS A 144 -0.09 12.38 17.96
C CYS A 144 -0.32 11.74 16.59
N ASP A 145 -1.50 11.18 16.33
CA ASP A 145 -1.82 10.59 15.02
C ASP A 145 -1.85 11.64 13.91
N VAL A 146 -2.45 12.82 14.18
CA VAL A 146 -2.46 13.94 13.23
C VAL A 146 -1.04 14.42 12.95
N LEU A 147 -0.23 14.64 13.99
CA LEU A 147 1.16 15.08 13.85
C LEU A 147 2.02 14.06 13.10
N VAL A 148 1.85 12.76 13.38
CA VAL A 148 2.58 11.70 12.67
C VAL A 148 2.17 11.66 11.19
N ASN A 149 0.88 11.74 10.88
CA ASN A 149 0.43 11.74 9.49
C ASN A 149 0.91 12.99 8.74
N LEU A 150 0.92 14.15 9.39
CA LEU A 150 1.48 15.39 8.81
C LEU A 150 3.00 15.24 8.56
N ALA A 151 3.74 14.70 9.53
CA ALA A 151 5.16 14.45 9.39
C ALA A 151 5.47 13.48 8.24
N LEU A 152 4.66 12.42 8.09
CA LEU A 152 4.79 11.47 6.98
C LEU A 152 4.49 12.13 5.64
N ALA A 153 3.46 12.98 5.55
CA ALA A 153 3.14 13.72 4.33
C ALA A 153 4.25 14.70 3.94
N LEU A 154 4.85 15.38 4.92
CA LEU A 154 6.00 16.26 4.71
C LEU A 154 7.25 15.47 4.29
N ALA A 155 7.51 14.33 4.92
CA ALA A 155 8.61 13.45 4.54
C ALA A 155 8.45 12.95 3.09
N GLY A 156 7.24 12.52 2.70
CA GLY A 156 6.96 12.10 1.33
C GLY A 156 7.15 13.23 0.32
N SER A 157 6.61 14.41 0.63
CA SER A 157 6.78 15.61 -0.20
C SER A 157 8.26 15.99 -0.36
N PHE A 158 9.04 15.89 0.72
CA PHE A 158 10.47 16.16 0.71
C PHE A 158 11.24 15.12 -0.12
N LEU A 159 10.93 13.83 0.02
CA LEU A 159 11.57 12.77 -0.78
C LEU A 159 11.24 12.91 -2.26
N PHE A 160 10.01 13.31 -2.61
CA PHE A 160 9.61 13.61 -3.97
C PHE A 160 10.35 14.85 -4.52
N ALA A 161 10.52 15.91 -3.73
CA ALA A 161 11.32 17.07 -4.13
C ALA A 161 12.78 16.68 -4.36
N LEU A 162 13.37 15.83 -3.50
CA LEU A 162 14.71 15.29 -3.71
C LEU A 162 14.83 14.49 -5.01
N TYR A 163 13.80 13.71 -5.37
CA TYR A 163 13.73 13.03 -6.65
C TYR A 163 13.83 14.02 -7.82
N LEU A 164 13.03 15.09 -7.80
CA LEU A 164 13.03 16.11 -8.86
C LEU A 164 14.38 16.84 -8.94
N VAL A 165 14.99 17.15 -7.81
CA VAL A 165 16.33 17.77 -7.75
C VAL A 165 17.39 16.83 -8.32
N ALA A 166 17.36 15.54 -7.97
CA ALA A 166 18.31 14.56 -8.48
C ALA A 166 18.20 14.41 -10.01
N GLU A 167 16.97 14.40 -10.55
CA GLU A 167 16.74 14.39 -11.99
C GLU A 167 17.30 15.65 -12.68
N ALA A 168 17.03 16.83 -12.10
CA ALA A 168 17.56 18.10 -12.61
C ALA A 168 19.09 18.15 -12.60
N VAL A 169 19.73 17.63 -11.54
CA VAL A 169 21.18 17.55 -11.44
C VAL A 169 21.78 16.69 -12.56
N TRP A 170 21.19 15.53 -12.87
CA TRP A 170 21.63 14.70 -13.98
C TRP A 170 21.53 15.42 -15.33
N MET A 171 20.44 16.13 -15.57
CA MET A 171 20.25 16.92 -16.80
C MET A 171 21.29 18.06 -16.91
N ILE A 172 21.61 18.74 -15.80
CA ILE A 172 22.62 19.81 -15.79
C ILE A 172 24.04 19.26 -16.05
N ILE A 173 24.39 18.12 -15.42
CA ILE A 173 25.73 17.53 -15.54
C ILE A 173 25.98 17.02 -16.95
N LEU A 174 25.01 16.32 -17.54
CA LEU A 174 25.20 15.67 -18.83
C LEU A 174 24.93 16.59 -20.02
N GLN A 175 24.28 17.75 -19.79
CA GLN A 175 23.87 18.71 -20.83
C GLN A 175 23.04 18.10 -21.98
N ASP A 176 22.52 16.90 -21.76
CA ASP A 176 21.71 16.12 -22.69
C ASP A 176 20.52 15.56 -21.90
N THR A 177 19.31 15.95 -22.31
CA THR A 177 18.09 15.60 -21.58
C THR A 177 17.84 14.09 -21.59
N TRP A 178 18.17 13.40 -22.69
CA TRP A 178 17.92 11.98 -22.82
C TRP A 178 18.87 11.16 -21.93
N LEU A 179 20.17 11.46 -22.00
CA LEU A 179 21.18 10.84 -21.15
C LEU A 179 20.94 11.15 -19.67
N GLY A 180 20.57 12.41 -19.36
CA GLY A 180 20.15 12.85 -18.02
C GLY A 180 19.06 11.98 -17.42
N SER A 181 17.93 11.87 -18.13
CA SER A 181 16.78 11.07 -17.68
C SER A 181 17.09 9.58 -17.63
N ALA A 182 17.89 9.05 -18.57
CA ALA A 182 18.31 7.64 -18.55
C ALA A 182 19.18 7.31 -17.34
N CYS A 183 20.15 8.18 -16.98
CA CYS A 183 20.98 8.03 -15.79
C CYS A 183 20.16 8.15 -14.49
N SER A 184 19.19 9.08 -14.45
CA SER A 184 18.24 9.19 -13.34
C SER A 184 17.44 7.89 -13.18
N ALA A 185 16.83 7.39 -14.25
CA ALA A 185 16.06 6.14 -14.25
C ALA A 185 16.91 4.94 -13.78
N ALA A 186 18.14 4.82 -14.29
CA ALA A 186 19.07 3.77 -13.88
C ALA A 186 19.39 3.84 -12.38
N THR A 187 19.59 5.05 -11.84
CA THR A 187 19.82 5.26 -10.40
C THR A 187 18.63 4.73 -9.58
N TRP A 188 17.41 5.04 -9.98
CA TRP A 188 16.20 4.57 -9.29
C TRP A 188 16.00 3.07 -9.41
N VAL A 189 16.30 2.47 -10.56
CA VAL A 189 16.25 1.01 -10.73
C VAL A 189 17.25 0.32 -9.80
N VAL A 190 18.46 0.85 -9.65
CA VAL A 190 19.46 0.33 -8.72
C VAL A 190 18.98 0.47 -7.27
N LEU A 191 18.42 1.63 -6.90
CA LEU A 191 17.85 1.83 -5.56
C LEU A 191 16.68 0.89 -5.29
N ALA A 192 15.78 0.68 -6.26
CA ALA A 192 14.69 -0.27 -6.14
C ALA A 192 15.21 -1.70 -6.00
N ALA A 193 16.21 -2.10 -6.80
CA ALA A 193 16.82 -3.42 -6.62
C ALA A 193 17.38 -3.59 -5.20
N PHE A 194 18.10 -2.59 -4.69
CA PHE A 194 18.65 -2.62 -3.34
C PHE A 194 17.54 -2.74 -2.27
N VAL A 195 16.55 -1.86 -2.32
CA VAL A 195 15.45 -1.80 -1.33
C VAL A 195 14.65 -3.09 -1.26
N TRP A 196 14.45 -3.79 -2.39
CA TRP A 196 13.67 -5.02 -2.43
C TRP A 196 14.50 -6.28 -2.15
N HIS A 197 15.83 -6.23 -2.34
CA HIS A 197 16.73 -7.33 -2.00
C HIS A 197 17.14 -7.36 -0.52
N THR A 198 17.17 -6.21 0.17
CA THR A 198 17.43 -6.10 1.62
C THR A 198 16.18 -6.41 2.45
#